data_AF-A0A9W7YLU8-F1
#
_entry.id   AF-A0A9W7YLU8-F1
#
_cell.length_a   1.000
_cell.length_b   1.000
_cell.length_c   1.000
_cell.angle_alpha   90.00
_cell.angle_beta   90.00
_cell.angle_gamma   90.00
#
_symmetry.space_group_name_H-M   'P 1'
#
loop_
_entity.id
_entity.type
_entity.pdbx_description
1 polymer ?
#
loop_
_entity_poly.entity_id
_entity_poly.type
_entity_poly.pdbx_seq_one_letter_code
_entity_poly.pdbx_strand_id
1 'polypeptide(L)'
;AFDGPAQTRKDRLLDNWMRIQEYYTPQRQDDICKLSVTDTTIPHHMEGMLRELAHEILDGAQISIDEALAQPLEFGACMEYLLQYHVLSDLVDLAERDVPRGMRKYVVRFFDYFTSVIPLGLLPESAIRLPLVAIMRQCLQIVETSPRTVVNGPVGGPTEHRLGRGYHSIMNERAAVVLCHDLLQLIVTLFTRLREHSSMVYLFFDWTNGEMVASNSELAVAALRSASSEYTAHSVRGHELFIVHTIVEYLLAPGATGQLAREALVLVVQVLAAPEDAERFVAFLLDQARVVEVLVEHMSYLHAQMPMFRPVPRTPASAVFGDAYAGPRRMAPLDRRVQNERDIKGGRAQRVDIGARLRHLLAQPSLLRARATQDQRESRILAAARTALKHVDAFFVCWELLDEIAAVAHNEHVLRVVQSQLMNGFLRTHVEPALLTSAAARNQALTMVSYLTDMITATHSTHVLDALFVVLLGPDLMPERAPQPTVERPSMLSPEDQQMLDMIEDDALRAEAAQLLMPPGSTNFGSDAAASEIHPVRAALVSWLTLDDGTHLSLNTLRLFDTILSTMNQFAFTSLVLRNFLDEPMPESDAPAREFYSGPALGRGES
;
A
#
# COMPACT_ATOMS: atom_id res chain seq x y z
N ALA A 1 24.37 -47.41 37.30
CA ALA A 1 23.93 -46.19 36.61
C ALA A 1 22.42 -46.17 36.70
N PHE A 2 21.85 -45.26 37.49
CA PHE A 2 20.40 -45.06 37.57
C PHE A 2 20.01 -44.18 36.38
N ASP A 3 19.54 -44.80 35.31
CA ASP A 3 18.78 -44.09 34.29
C ASP A 3 17.42 -43.74 34.93
N GLY A 4 17.25 -42.47 35.29
CA GLY A 4 15.94 -41.94 35.67
C GLY A 4 14.93 -42.11 34.53
N PRO A 5 13.62 -42.04 34.79
CA PRO A 5 12.61 -42.14 33.74
C PRO A 5 12.92 -41.08 32.68
N ALA A 6 12.93 -41.50 31.40
CA ALA A 6 13.22 -40.61 30.29
C ALA A 6 12.27 -39.39 30.35
N GLN A 7 12.82 -38.22 30.66
CA GLN A 7 12.05 -36.99 30.87
C GLN A 7 11.21 -36.71 29.62
N THR A 8 9.88 -36.68 29.78
CA THR A 8 8.95 -36.45 28.66
C THR A 8 9.13 -35.02 28.13
N ARG A 9 8.68 -34.74 26.89
CA ARG A 9 8.78 -33.38 26.32
C ARG A 9 8.05 -32.35 27.18
N LYS A 10 6.86 -32.72 27.68
CA LYS A 10 6.10 -31.91 28.63
C LYS A 10 6.91 -31.59 29.87
N ASP A 11 7.62 -32.57 30.44
CA ASP A 11 8.46 -32.35 31.62
C ASP A 11 9.65 -31.42 31.33
N ARG A 12 10.21 -31.45 30.11
CA ARG A 12 11.28 -30.51 29.69
C ARG A 12 10.76 -29.10 29.46
N LEU A 13 9.57 -28.95 28.88
CA LEU A 13 8.93 -27.65 28.73
C LEU A 13 8.59 -27.06 30.10
N LEU A 14 8.07 -27.89 31.00
CA LEU A 14 7.75 -27.49 32.37
C LEU A 14 9.01 -27.11 33.16
N ASP A 15 10.11 -27.85 33.03
CA ASP A 15 11.41 -27.49 33.61
C ASP A 15 11.91 -26.13 33.10
N ASN A 16 11.79 -25.84 31.80
CA ASN A 16 12.13 -24.53 31.25
C ASN A 16 11.22 -23.42 31.79
N TRP A 17 9.91 -23.65 31.88
CA TRP A 17 8.96 -22.67 32.41
C TRP A 17 9.20 -22.38 33.89
N MET A 18 9.38 -23.42 34.72
CA MET A 18 9.70 -23.26 36.15
C MET A 18 10.97 -22.46 36.37
N ARG A 19 12.02 -22.70 35.56
CA ARG A 19 13.27 -21.92 35.64
C ARG A 19 13.08 -20.45 35.31
N ILE A 20 12.14 -20.10 34.42
CA ILE A 20 11.78 -18.70 34.18
C ILE A 20 11.06 -18.15 35.42
N GLN A 21 10.11 -18.87 35.99
CA GLN A 21 9.36 -18.43 37.17
C GLN A 21 10.26 -18.27 38.43
N GLU A 22 11.29 -19.10 38.59
CA GLU A 22 12.26 -19.02 39.70
C GLU A 22 12.93 -17.64 39.79
N TYR A 23 13.15 -16.99 38.65
CA TYR A 23 13.73 -15.65 38.58
C TYR A 23 12.80 -14.57 39.16
N TYR A 24 11.49 -14.81 39.16
CA TYR A 24 10.47 -13.89 39.66
C TYR A 24 10.00 -14.20 41.08
N THR A 25 10.70 -15.11 41.78
CA THR A 25 10.45 -15.37 43.19
C THR A 25 10.87 -14.16 44.04
N PRO A 26 10.16 -13.86 45.15
CA PRO A 26 10.41 -12.67 45.96
C PRO A 26 11.83 -12.60 46.52
N GLN A 27 12.52 -13.73 46.64
CA GLN A 27 13.88 -13.83 47.15
C GLN A 27 14.94 -13.29 46.17
N ARG A 28 14.64 -13.22 44.86
CA ARG A 28 15.57 -12.79 43.81
C ARG A 28 15.17 -11.48 43.14
N GLN A 29 14.07 -10.87 43.57
CA GLN A 29 13.42 -9.76 42.87
C GLN A 29 14.24 -8.45 42.91
N ASP A 30 14.95 -8.18 44.00
CA ASP A 30 15.81 -7.00 44.12
C ASP A 30 17.06 -7.07 43.23
N ASP A 31 17.57 -8.28 43.03
CA ASP A 31 18.73 -8.53 42.17
C ASP A 31 18.33 -8.47 40.69
N ILE A 32 17.14 -8.99 40.36
CA ILE A 32 16.69 -9.07 38.97
C ILE A 32 16.33 -7.71 38.38
N CYS A 33 15.85 -6.77 39.20
CA CYS A 33 15.58 -5.39 38.78
C CYS A 33 16.83 -4.67 38.24
N LYS A 34 18.04 -5.13 38.61
CA LYS A 34 19.32 -4.53 38.21
C LYS A 34 19.95 -5.21 36.99
N LEU A 35 19.48 -6.40 36.62
CA LEU A 35 20.05 -7.19 35.54
C LEU A 35 19.41 -6.85 34.19
N SER A 36 20.17 -7.02 33.11
CA SER A 36 19.62 -7.15 31.76
C SER A 36 19.18 -8.58 31.52
N VAL A 37 18.12 -8.80 30.74
CA VAL A 37 17.69 -10.15 30.35
C VAL A 37 18.79 -10.92 29.61
N THR A 38 19.66 -10.20 28.90
CA THR A 38 20.79 -10.82 28.18
C THR A 38 21.82 -11.47 29.11
N ASP A 39 21.87 -11.06 30.37
CA ASP A 39 22.79 -11.58 31.37
C ASP A 39 22.15 -12.70 32.21
N THR A 40 20.89 -13.07 31.95
CA THR A 40 20.19 -14.18 32.61
C THR A 40 20.08 -15.42 31.71
N THR A 41 19.63 -16.55 32.27
CA THR A 41 19.30 -17.75 31.48
C THR A 41 17.88 -17.73 30.92
N ILE A 42 17.08 -16.69 31.18
CA ILE A 42 15.68 -16.58 30.73
C ILE A 42 15.55 -16.78 29.20
N PRO A 43 16.35 -16.10 28.34
CA PRO A 43 16.25 -16.32 26.89
C PRO A 43 16.51 -17.77 26.47
N HIS A 44 17.38 -18.49 27.19
CA HIS A 44 17.69 -19.87 26.90
C HIS A 44 16.51 -20.79 27.21
N HIS A 45 15.81 -20.56 28.33
CA HIS A 45 14.65 -21.35 28.71
C HIS A 45 13.45 -21.04 27.81
N MET A 46 13.24 -19.78 27.41
CA MET A 46 12.21 -19.42 26.41
C MET A 46 12.47 -20.10 25.05
N GLU A 47 13.72 -20.10 24.61
CA GLU A 47 14.12 -20.81 23.39
C GLU A 47 13.94 -22.33 23.53
N GLY A 48 14.25 -22.89 24.71
CA GLY A 48 13.99 -24.29 25.03
C GLY A 48 12.51 -24.65 24.90
N MET A 49 11.60 -23.82 25.44
CA MET A 49 10.16 -24.00 25.30
C MET A 49 9.74 -24.01 23.82
N LEU A 50 10.20 -23.05 23.01
CA LEU A 50 9.90 -23.01 21.57
C LEU A 50 10.40 -24.24 20.83
N ARG A 51 11.60 -24.75 21.16
CA ARG A 51 12.14 -25.96 20.55
C ARG A 51 11.32 -27.19 20.90
N GLU A 52 10.93 -27.37 22.15
CA GLU A 52 10.11 -28.53 22.55
C GLU A 52 8.73 -28.49 21.85
N LEU A 53 8.13 -27.30 21.71
CA LEU A 53 6.90 -27.12 20.92
C LEU A 53 7.10 -27.43 19.43
N ALA A 54 8.20 -26.93 18.84
CA ALA A 54 8.49 -27.18 17.43
C ALA A 54 8.71 -28.68 17.13
N HIS A 55 9.36 -29.42 18.03
CA HIS A 55 9.49 -30.88 17.90
C HIS A 55 8.14 -31.59 18.04
N GLU A 56 7.30 -31.17 18.99
CA GLU A 56 5.95 -31.74 19.14
C GLU A 56 5.09 -31.54 17.89
N ILE A 57 5.08 -30.32 17.34
CA ILE A 57 4.33 -30.00 16.12
C ILE A 57 4.89 -30.78 14.92
N LEU A 58 6.22 -30.92 14.80
CA LEU A 58 6.85 -31.65 13.70
C LEU A 58 6.52 -33.15 13.73
N ASP A 59 6.47 -33.74 14.91
CA ASP A 59 6.09 -35.14 15.08
C ASP A 59 4.60 -35.38 14.82
N GLY A 60 3.73 -34.45 15.25
CA GLY A 60 2.31 -34.49 14.92
C GLY A 60 2.04 -34.33 13.41
N ALA A 61 2.85 -33.53 12.72
CA ALA A 61 2.72 -33.28 11.28
C ALA A 61 3.15 -34.47 10.38
N GLN A 62 3.70 -35.55 10.95
CA GLN A 62 3.97 -36.78 10.20
C GLN A 62 2.70 -37.61 9.92
N ILE A 63 1.57 -37.26 10.54
CA ILE A 63 0.23 -37.78 10.22
C ILE A 63 -0.34 -36.92 9.08
N SER A 64 -0.75 -37.58 8.00
CA SER A 64 -1.00 -36.99 6.67
C SER A 64 -1.94 -35.78 6.63
N ILE A 65 -1.54 -34.79 5.82
CA ILE A 65 -2.20 -33.50 5.53
C ILE A 65 -3.64 -33.63 4.97
N ASP A 66 -4.06 -34.82 4.52
CA ASP A 66 -5.40 -35.04 3.97
C ASP A 66 -6.49 -35.35 5.04
N GLU A 67 -6.12 -35.61 6.30
CA GLU A 67 -7.08 -35.89 7.40
C GLU A 67 -7.27 -34.71 8.39
N ALA A 68 -6.46 -33.66 8.30
CA ALA A 68 -6.41 -32.55 9.27
C ALA A 68 -7.63 -31.59 9.24
N LEU A 69 -8.51 -31.71 8.25
CA LEU A 69 -9.76 -30.95 8.18
C LEU A 69 -10.96 -31.71 8.80
N ALA A 70 -10.78 -32.97 9.20
CA ALA A 70 -11.87 -33.85 9.65
C ALA A 70 -11.69 -34.44 11.06
N GLN A 71 -10.50 -34.31 11.67
CA GLN A 71 -10.24 -34.81 13.02
C GLN A 71 -10.21 -33.65 14.03
N PRO A 72 -10.75 -33.84 15.26
CA PRO A 72 -10.58 -32.85 16.33
C PRO A 72 -9.08 -32.61 16.54
N LEU A 73 -8.69 -31.36 16.77
CA LEU A 73 -7.31 -31.00 17.06
C LEU A 73 -6.84 -31.80 18.29
N GLU A 74 -6.19 -32.94 18.08
CA GLU A 74 -5.52 -33.67 19.14
C GLU A 74 -4.30 -32.85 19.52
N PHE A 75 -4.42 -32.14 20.63
CA PHE A 75 -3.36 -31.30 21.15
C PHE A 75 -2.18 -32.18 21.57
N GLY A 76 -0.97 -31.73 21.26
CA GLY A 76 0.21 -32.29 21.92
C GLY A 76 0.28 -31.83 23.38
N ALA A 77 0.87 -32.66 24.24
CA ALA A 77 0.90 -32.45 25.69
C ALA A 77 1.60 -31.14 26.12
N CYS A 78 2.52 -30.61 25.31
CA CYS A 78 3.14 -29.31 25.50
C CYS A 78 2.19 -28.16 25.16
N MET A 79 1.47 -28.24 24.04
CA MET A 79 0.47 -27.24 23.65
C MET A 79 -0.68 -27.17 24.67
N GLU A 80 -1.22 -28.32 25.11
CA GLU A 80 -2.26 -28.36 26.15
C GLU A 80 -1.82 -27.64 27.42
N TYR A 81 -0.58 -27.89 27.84
CA TYR A 81 -0.03 -27.25 29.03
C TYR A 81 0.03 -25.72 28.89
N LEU A 82 0.53 -25.22 27.76
CA LEU A 82 0.59 -23.76 27.52
C LEU A 82 -0.80 -23.11 27.56
N LEU A 83 -1.79 -23.75 26.96
CA LEU A 83 -3.16 -23.23 26.88
C LEU A 83 -3.87 -23.32 28.25
N GLN A 84 -3.77 -24.47 28.92
CA GLN A 84 -4.45 -24.72 30.20
C GLN A 84 -3.91 -23.86 31.33
N TYR A 85 -2.60 -23.62 31.37
CA TYR A 85 -1.94 -22.85 32.43
C TYR A 85 -1.68 -21.39 32.04
N HIS A 86 -2.27 -20.91 30.95
CA HIS A 86 -2.17 -19.51 30.50
C HIS A 86 -0.75 -18.95 30.42
N VAL A 87 0.22 -19.80 30.08
CA VAL A 87 1.66 -19.43 30.06
C VAL A 87 1.92 -18.26 29.11
N LEU A 88 1.18 -18.17 28.02
CA LEU A 88 1.28 -17.04 27.09
C LEU A 88 0.83 -15.72 27.72
N SER A 89 -0.24 -15.73 28.52
CA SER A 89 -0.70 -14.55 29.28
C SER A 89 0.32 -14.15 30.34
N ASP A 90 0.87 -15.13 31.08
CA ASP A 90 1.91 -14.87 32.07
C ASP A 90 3.15 -14.21 31.42
N LEU A 91 3.55 -14.67 30.23
CA LEU A 91 4.64 -14.02 29.47
C LEU A 91 4.33 -12.58 29.11
N VAL A 92 3.07 -12.25 28.79
CA VAL A 92 2.63 -10.87 28.54
C VAL A 92 2.73 -10.03 29.81
N ASP A 93 2.34 -10.56 30.97
CA ASP A 93 2.47 -9.85 32.25
C ASP A 93 3.95 -9.59 32.61
N LEU A 94 4.83 -10.55 32.30
CA LEU A 94 6.29 -10.37 32.46
C LEU A 94 6.84 -9.31 31.50
N ALA A 95 6.33 -9.26 30.26
CA ALA A 95 6.69 -8.24 29.27
C ALA A 95 6.22 -6.84 29.67
N GLU A 96 5.05 -6.72 30.29
CA GLU A 96 4.52 -5.46 30.78
C GLU A 96 5.46 -4.83 31.82
N ARG A 97 5.93 -5.64 32.77
CA ARG A 97 6.85 -5.22 33.84
C ARG A 97 8.25 -4.89 33.34
N ASP A 98 8.69 -5.50 32.22
CA ASP A 98 10.02 -5.35 31.62
C ASP A 98 11.19 -5.49 32.60
N VAL A 99 11.06 -6.46 33.51
CA VAL A 99 12.05 -6.83 34.51
C VAL A 99 12.39 -8.31 34.30
N PRO A 100 13.67 -8.71 34.17
CA PRO A 100 14.85 -7.87 34.01
C PRO A 100 14.77 -6.98 32.75
N ARG A 101 15.60 -5.94 32.66
CA ARG A 101 15.50 -4.94 31.58
C ARG A 101 15.65 -5.59 30.20
N GLY A 102 14.68 -5.38 29.32
CA GLY A 102 14.62 -5.93 27.96
C GLY A 102 13.78 -7.20 27.81
N MET A 103 13.08 -7.64 28.86
CA MET A 103 12.21 -8.82 28.85
C MET A 103 11.15 -8.71 27.77
N ARG A 104 10.56 -7.52 27.62
CA ARG A 104 9.50 -7.26 26.63
C ARG A 104 9.90 -7.65 25.21
N LYS A 105 11.11 -7.25 24.80
CA LYS A 105 11.65 -7.55 23.48
C LYS A 105 11.85 -9.05 23.25
N TYR A 106 12.29 -9.79 24.27
CA TYR A 106 12.41 -11.25 24.17
C TYR A 106 11.04 -11.92 24.10
N VAL A 107 10.05 -11.41 24.81
CA VAL A 107 8.67 -11.90 24.74
C VAL A 107 8.07 -11.65 23.35
N VAL A 108 8.22 -10.45 22.77
CA VAL A 108 7.75 -10.16 21.40
C VAL A 108 8.37 -11.12 20.39
N ARG A 109 9.69 -11.35 20.47
CA ARG A 109 10.37 -12.31 19.60
C ARG A 109 9.91 -13.75 19.83
N PHE A 110 9.63 -14.11 21.09
CA PHE A 110 9.00 -15.40 21.38
C PHE A 110 7.65 -15.53 20.68
N PHE A 111 6.79 -14.51 20.74
CA PHE A 111 5.51 -14.50 20.03
C PHE A 111 5.67 -14.52 18.50
N ASP A 112 6.69 -13.86 17.95
CA ASP A 112 6.99 -13.90 16.51
C ASP A 112 7.35 -15.31 16.06
N TYR A 113 8.30 -15.96 16.75
CA TYR A 113 8.64 -17.35 16.48
C TYR A 113 7.47 -18.29 16.72
N PHE A 114 6.74 -18.14 17.82
CA PHE A 114 5.57 -18.94 18.16
C PHE A 114 4.50 -18.88 17.06
N THR A 115 4.19 -17.67 16.58
CA THR A 115 3.23 -17.44 15.48
C THR A 115 3.72 -18.08 14.18
N SER A 116 5.03 -18.07 13.93
CA SER A 116 5.61 -18.66 12.72
C SER A 116 5.49 -20.19 12.64
N VAL A 117 5.35 -20.87 13.79
CA VAL A 117 5.37 -22.34 13.91
C VAL A 117 4.04 -22.97 14.25
N ILE A 118 3.13 -22.23 14.90
CA ILE A 118 1.87 -22.79 15.38
C ILE A 118 0.98 -23.27 14.21
N PRO A 119 0.27 -24.41 14.37
CA PRO A 119 -0.78 -24.81 13.44
C PRO A 119 -1.81 -23.69 13.24
N LEU A 120 -2.18 -23.42 11.98
CA LEU A 120 -3.09 -22.31 11.63
C LEU A 120 -4.44 -22.43 12.33
N GLY A 121 -4.94 -23.66 12.51
CA GLY A 121 -6.18 -23.96 13.24
C GLY A 121 -6.25 -23.41 14.66
N LEU A 122 -5.11 -23.29 15.33
CA LEU A 122 -5.02 -22.82 16.73
C LEU A 122 -4.86 -21.31 16.86
N LEU A 123 -4.45 -20.63 15.79
CA LEU A 123 -4.21 -19.19 15.83
C LEU A 123 -5.44 -18.37 16.29
N PRO A 124 -6.69 -18.72 15.91
CA PRO A 124 -7.88 -17.99 16.36
C PRO A 124 -8.31 -18.28 17.80
N GLU A 125 -7.79 -19.35 18.41
CA GLU A 125 -8.15 -19.74 19.78
C GLU A 125 -7.91 -18.59 20.74
N SER A 126 -8.89 -18.30 21.60
CA SER A 126 -8.83 -17.12 22.47
C SER A 126 -7.60 -17.12 23.39
N ALA A 127 -7.16 -18.30 23.82
CA ALA A 127 -5.97 -18.48 24.66
C ALA A 127 -4.64 -18.12 23.95
N ILE A 128 -4.64 -18.01 22.61
CA ILE A 128 -3.48 -17.60 21.81
C ILE A 128 -3.68 -16.19 21.26
N ARG A 129 -4.85 -15.95 20.67
CA ARG A 129 -5.20 -14.67 20.05
C ARG A 129 -5.16 -13.51 21.06
N LEU A 130 -5.72 -13.69 22.27
CA LEU A 130 -5.77 -12.60 23.24
C LEU A 130 -4.37 -12.20 23.75
N PRO A 131 -3.49 -13.13 24.18
CA PRO A 131 -2.11 -12.77 24.53
C PRO A 131 -1.33 -12.15 23.36
N LEU A 132 -1.53 -12.65 22.14
CA LEU A 132 -0.88 -12.11 20.94
C LEU A 132 -1.28 -10.65 20.67
N VAL A 133 -2.57 -10.33 20.75
CA VAL A 133 -3.05 -8.95 20.59
C VAL A 133 -2.59 -8.07 21.76
N ALA A 134 -2.60 -8.60 22.99
CA ALA A 134 -2.17 -7.86 24.18
C ALA A 134 -0.70 -7.43 24.10
N ILE A 135 0.21 -8.33 23.71
CA ILE A 135 1.62 -7.98 23.55
C ILE A 135 1.82 -6.92 22.46
N MET A 136 1.09 -7.02 21.35
CA MET A 136 1.16 -6.04 20.26
C MET A 136 0.74 -4.64 20.74
N ARG A 137 -0.37 -4.55 21.48
CA ARG A 137 -0.88 -3.30 22.07
C ARG A 137 0.09 -2.69 23.07
N GLN A 138 0.60 -3.50 24.00
CA GLN A 138 1.60 -3.05 24.98
C GLN A 138 2.83 -2.47 24.28
N CYS A 139 3.32 -3.14 23.22
CA CYS A 139 4.49 -2.66 22.48
C CYS A 139 4.23 -1.33 21.79
N LEU A 140 3.08 -1.15 21.14
CA LEU A 140 2.75 0.12 20.49
C LEU A 140 2.67 1.26 21.51
N GLN A 141 2.00 1.06 22.65
CA GLN A 141 1.84 2.10 23.67
C GLN A 141 3.19 2.66 24.15
N ILE A 142 4.20 1.81 24.28
CA ILE A 142 5.56 2.22 24.68
C ILE A 142 6.26 2.95 23.53
N VAL A 143 6.10 2.47 22.31
CA VAL A 143 6.65 3.09 21.10
C VAL A 143 6.05 4.49 20.89
N GLU A 144 4.76 4.68 21.18
CA GLU A 144 4.07 5.97 21.08
C GLU A 144 4.47 6.97 22.17
N THR A 145 4.69 6.50 23.39
CA THR A 145 5.11 7.35 24.53
C THR A 145 6.59 7.72 24.49
N SER A 146 7.37 7.07 23.62
CA SER A 146 8.82 7.30 23.50
C SER A 146 9.15 8.67 22.90
N PRO A 147 10.17 9.38 23.41
CA PRO A 147 10.54 10.72 22.94
C PRO A 147 11.06 10.68 21.49
N ARG A 148 10.60 11.62 20.66
CA ARG A 148 10.98 11.72 19.24
C ARG A 148 11.67 13.06 18.95
N THR A 149 12.63 13.06 18.03
CA THR A 149 13.25 14.25 17.45
C THR A 149 12.62 14.57 16.09
N VAL A 150 12.27 15.83 15.86
CA VAL A 150 11.74 16.29 14.57
C VAL A 150 12.90 16.50 13.60
N VAL A 151 12.86 15.87 12.44
CA VAL A 151 13.95 15.89 11.43
C VAL A 151 13.53 16.58 10.13
N ASN A 152 12.33 16.30 9.64
CA ASN A 152 11.81 16.86 8.38
C ASN A 152 10.72 17.93 8.59
N GLY A 153 10.54 18.45 9.81
CA GLY A 153 9.49 19.43 10.13
C GLY A 153 9.95 20.88 9.94
N PRO A 154 9.03 21.83 9.69
CA PRO A 154 9.38 23.25 9.62
C PRO A 154 9.94 23.73 10.97
N VAL A 155 11.03 24.48 10.92
CA VAL A 155 11.68 25.06 12.11
C VAL A 155 10.73 26.09 12.75
N GLY A 156 10.18 25.78 13.93
CA GLY A 156 9.54 26.79 14.79
C GLY A 156 8.01 26.83 14.87
N GLY A 157 7.29 25.73 14.60
CA GLY A 157 5.84 25.64 14.89
C GLY A 157 5.48 24.44 15.77
N PRO A 158 4.41 24.50 16.59
CA PRO A 158 3.86 23.33 17.25
C PRO A 158 3.23 22.44 16.16
N THR A 159 3.94 21.42 15.72
CA THR A 159 3.53 20.62 14.56
C THR A 159 2.96 19.28 15.00
N GLU A 160 1.73 19.32 15.50
CA GLU A 160 0.83 18.16 15.39
C GLU A 160 0.43 17.97 13.91
N HIS A 161 1.39 17.73 13.02
CA HIS A 161 1.06 17.34 11.66
C HIS A 161 0.42 15.95 11.73
N ARG A 162 -0.89 15.91 11.41
CA ARG A 162 -1.70 14.69 11.46
C ARG A 162 -1.21 13.66 10.42
N LEU A 163 -0.59 14.08 9.33
CA LEU A 163 -0.03 13.23 8.27
C LEU A 163 1.50 13.10 8.42
N GLY A 164 2.05 11.92 8.13
CA GLY A 164 3.51 11.72 8.07
C GLY A 164 4.24 11.82 9.41
N ARG A 165 3.63 11.52 10.56
CA ARG A 165 4.30 11.60 11.87
C ARG A 165 5.59 10.74 11.92
N GLY A 166 5.53 9.52 11.37
CA GLY A 166 6.70 8.63 11.23
C GLY A 166 7.75 9.12 10.20
N TYR A 167 7.37 10.04 9.30
CA TYR A 167 8.27 10.67 8.33
C TYR A 167 9.01 11.88 8.91
N HIS A 168 8.34 12.68 9.76
CA HIS A 168 8.93 13.88 10.34
C HIS A 168 9.70 13.64 11.63
N SER A 169 9.58 12.47 12.25
CA SER A 169 10.13 12.22 13.57
C SER A 169 10.94 10.92 13.64
N ILE A 170 12.09 10.98 14.30
CA ILE A 170 12.94 9.83 14.59
C ILE A 170 12.85 9.56 16.10
N MET A 171 12.64 8.31 16.47
CA MET A 171 12.62 7.92 17.89
C MET A 171 14.04 7.96 18.46
N ASN A 172 14.19 8.58 19.62
CA ASN A 172 15.51 8.78 20.25
C ASN A 172 15.98 7.52 20.99
N GLU A 173 15.03 6.78 21.55
CA GLU A 173 15.32 5.63 22.39
C GLU A 173 15.60 4.38 21.55
N ARG A 174 16.79 3.80 21.74
CA ARG A 174 17.23 2.60 21.00
C ARG A 174 16.30 1.41 21.21
N ALA A 175 15.85 1.21 22.45
CA ALA A 175 14.96 0.11 22.82
C ALA A 175 13.63 0.20 22.06
N ALA A 176 13.06 1.40 21.98
CA ALA A 176 11.77 1.63 21.33
C ALA A 176 11.84 1.48 19.79
N VAL A 177 12.93 1.90 19.14
CA VAL A 177 13.14 1.65 17.70
C VAL A 177 13.16 0.15 17.39
N VAL A 178 13.92 -0.62 18.18
CA VAL A 178 14.04 -2.07 17.99
C VAL A 178 12.71 -2.76 18.31
N LEU A 179 12.00 -2.31 19.34
CA LEU A 179 10.68 -2.84 19.70
C LEU A 179 9.65 -2.60 18.60
N CYS A 180 9.63 -1.40 18.00
CA CYS A 180 8.75 -1.09 16.87
C CYS A 180 9.05 -2.00 15.66
N HIS A 181 10.33 -2.21 15.35
CA HIS A 181 10.74 -3.14 14.30
C HIS A 181 10.28 -4.58 14.58
N ASP A 182 10.52 -5.10 15.79
CA ASP A 182 10.11 -6.46 16.18
C ASP A 182 8.57 -6.60 16.25
N LEU A 183 7.83 -5.54 16.59
CA LEU A 183 6.36 -5.50 16.52
C LEU A 183 5.84 -5.59 15.08
N LEU A 184 6.39 -4.82 14.15
CA LEU A 184 6.02 -4.90 12.73
C LEU A 184 6.39 -6.26 12.13
N GLN A 185 7.52 -6.83 12.54
CA GLN A 185 7.90 -8.19 12.15
C GLN A 185 6.85 -9.21 12.59
N LEU A 186 6.37 -9.12 13.84
CA LEU A 186 5.29 -9.97 14.35
C LEU A 186 4.00 -9.83 13.51
N ILE A 187 3.63 -8.60 13.13
CA ILE A 187 2.48 -8.34 12.24
C ILE A 187 2.69 -9.01 10.87
N VAL A 188 3.86 -8.84 10.26
CA VAL A 188 4.20 -9.47 8.98
C VAL A 188 4.12 -10.99 9.08
N THR A 189 4.67 -11.58 10.14
CA THR A 189 4.63 -13.02 10.39
C THR A 189 3.18 -13.50 10.53
N LEU A 190 2.35 -12.80 11.30
CA LEU A 190 0.93 -13.10 11.46
C LEU A 190 0.18 -13.13 10.12
N PHE A 191 0.29 -12.06 9.33
CA PHE A 191 -0.41 -11.99 8.03
C PHE A 191 0.18 -12.95 7.00
N THR A 192 1.48 -13.25 7.05
CA THR A 192 2.08 -14.30 6.22
C THR A 192 1.47 -15.67 6.51
N ARG A 193 1.22 -15.97 7.80
CA ARG A 193 0.55 -17.20 8.22
C ARG A 193 -0.91 -17.22 7.79
N LEU A 194 -1.65 -16.13 8.02
CA LEU A 194 -3.05 -16.01 7.59
C LEU A 194 -3.21 -16.10 6.06
N ARG A 195 -2.21 -15.68 5.29
CA ARG A 195 -2.20 -15.83 3.83
C ARG A 195 -2.21 -17.28 3.35
N GLU A 196 -1.65 -18.21 4.13
CA GLU A 196 -1.63 -19.63 3.76
C GLU A 196 -3.04 -20.24 3.71
N HIS A 197 -3.95 -19.75 4.56
CA HIS A 197 -5.38 -20.08 4.57
C HIS A 197 -6.20 -18.81 4.86
N SER A 198 -6.54 -18.06 3.81
CA SER A 198 -7.28 -16.78 3.91
C SER A 198 -8.64 -16.90 4.61
N SER A 199 -9.24 -18.08 4.64
CA SER A 199 -10.42 -18.38 5.46
C SER A 199 -10.16 -18.12 6.95
N MET A 200 -8.99 -18.43 7.50
CA MET A 200 -8.74 -18.29 8.94
C MET A 200 -8.83 -16.85 9.47
N VAL A 201 -8.82 -15.86 8.57
CA VAL A 201 -9.04 -14.45 8.87
C VAL A 201 -10.39 -14.22 9.56
N TYR A 202 -11.45 -14.93 9.16
CA TYR A 202 -12.78 -14.75 9.77
C TYR A 202 -12.86 -15.25 11.22
N LEU A 203 -11.99 -16.19 11.60
CA LEU A 203 -11.93 -16.67 12.99
C LEU A 203 -11.03 -15.79 13.85
N PHE A 204 -9.96 -15.25 13.25
CA PHE A 204 -9.00 -14.46 14.00
C PHE A 204 -9.54 -13.05 14.29
N PHE A 205 -10.23 -12.43 13.35
CA PHE A 205 -10.69 -11.05 13.46
C PHE A 205 -12.22 -10.96 13.55
N ASP A 206 -12.72 -10.18 14.52
CA ASP A 206 -14.15 -9.97 14.74
C ASP A 206 -14.67 -8.74 13.95
N TRP A 207 -14.76 -8.85 12.63
CA TRP A 207 -15.14 -7.74 11.74
C TRP A 207 -16.63 -7.32 11.80
N THR A 208 -17.49 -8.11 12.46
CA THR A 208 -18.95 -8.05 12.27
C THR A 208 -19.70 -7.07 13.17
N ASN A 209 -19.04 -6.29 14.04
CA ASN A 209 -19.73 -5.53 15.10
C ASN A 209 -19.42 -4.02 15.17
N GLY A 210 -18.77 -3.45 14.16
CA GLY A 210 -18.48 -2.01 14.11
C GLY A 210 -19.45 -1.25 13.21
N GLU A 211 -20.67 -0.95 13.66
CA GLU A 211 -21.43 0.16 13.09
C GLU A 211 -20.73 1.48 13.48
N MET A 212 -19.71 1.88 12.73
CA MET A 212 -19.10 3.20 12.82
C MET A 212 -19.62 4.04 11.67
N VAL A 213 -20.44 5.03 11.99
CA VAL A 213 -20.83 6.09 11.06
C VAL A 213 -19.59 6.97 10.85
N ALA A 214 -18.89 6.76 9.74
CA ALA A 214 -17.82 7.66 9.31
C ALA A 214 -18.42 9.07 9.12
N SER A 215 -18.05 10.02 9.99
CA SER A 215 -18.33 11.42 9.75
C SER A 215 -17.37 11.91 8.66
N ASN A 216 -17.92 12.27 7.50
CA ASN A 216 -17.19 12.62 6.27
C ASN A 216 -16.32 13.90 6.35
N SER A 217 -16.12 14.51 7.52
CA SER A 217 -15.50 15.83 7.66
C SER A 217 -14.09 15.84 8.28
N GLU A 218 -13.54 14.70 8.70
CA GLU A 218 -12.17 14.63 9.26
C GLU A 218 -11.18 13.89 8.35
N LEU A 219 -9.93 14.39 8.32
CA LEU A 219 -8.78 13.74 7.67
C LEU A 219 -8.73 12.25 8.02
N ALA A 220 -8.51 11.37 7.04
CA ALA A 220 -8.59 9.92 7.23
C ALA A 220 -7.67 9.43 8.37
N VAL A 221 -6.47 9.98 8.46
CA VAL A 221 -5.52 9.64 9.53
C VAL A 221 -5.97 10.12 10.92
N ALA A 222 -6.71 11.23 11.00
CA ALA A 222 -7.27 11.72 12.26
C ALA A 222 -8.41 10.82 12.75
N ALA A 223 -9.30 10.44 11.83
CA ALA A 223 -10.39 9.49 12.08
C ALA A 223 -9.86 8.12 12.52
N LEU A 224 -8.79 7.63 11.90
CA LEU A 224 -8.13 6.38 12.32
C LEU A 224 -7.55 6.47 13.73
N ARG A 225 -6.99 7.63 14.10
CA ARG A 225 -6.43 7.83 15.44
C ARG A 225 -7.52 7.93 16.50
N SER A 226 -8.59 8.70 16.25
CA SER A 226 -9.70 8.81 17.20
C SER A 226 -10.35 7.44 17.40
N ALA A 227 -10.63 6.73 16.31
CA ALA A 227 -11.16 5.37 16.37
C ALA A 227 -10.21 4.43 17.13
N SER A 228 -8.92 4.38 16.78
CA SER A 228 -7.94 3.54 17.51
C SER A 228 -7.82 3.93 18.99
N SER A 229 -7.92 5.23 19.32
CA SER A 229 -7.86 5.74 20.70
C SER A 229 -9.08 5.33 21.52
N GLU A 230 -10.29 5.30 20.95
CA GLU A 230 -11.50 4.85 21.64
C GLU A 230 -11.40 3.37 22.07
N TYR A 231 -10.65 2.56 21.32
CA TYR A 231 -10.41 1.15 21.65
C TYR A 231 -9.25 0.92 22.65
N THR A 232 -8.60 1.96 23.17
CA THR A 232 -7.51 1.82 24.16
C THR A 232 -7.97 1.34 25.53
N ALA A 233 -9.28 1.30 25.79
CA ALA A 233 -9.85 0.82 27.04
C ALA A 233 -10.16 -0.69 26.98
N HIS A 234 -9.17 -1.56 27.20
CA HIS A 234 -9.29 -3.00 27.54
C HIS A 234 -10.31 -3.85 26.72
N SER A 235 -10.75 -3.37 25.57
CA SER A 235 -11.78 -4.02 24.78
C SER A 235 -11.14 -5.04 23.86
N VAL A 236 -11.67 -6.26 23.89
CA VAL A 236 -11.30 -7.38 23.01
C VAL A 236 -11.60 -7.05 21.53
N ARG A 237 -12.39 -6.01 21.25
CA ARG A 237 -12.83 -5.57 19.92
C ARG A 237 -11.93 -4.46 19.34
N GLY A 238 -11.81 -4.39 18.01
CA GLY A 238 -11.09 -3.32 17.32
C GLY A 238 -9.57 -3.52 17.20
N HIS A 239 -9.07 -4.76 17.30
CA HIS A 239 -7.63 -5.02 17.18
C HIS A 239 -7.15 -4.99 15.72
N GLU A 240 -8.04 -5.29 14.79
CA GLU A 240 -7.88 -5.10 13.35
C GLU A 240 -7.55 -3.65 12.99
N LEU A 241 -8.30 -2.69 13.52
CA LEU A 241 -8.07 -1.27 13.29
C LEU A 241 -6.75 -0.80 13.92
N PHE A 242 -6.44 -1.30 15.12
CA PHE A 242 -5.17 -1.06 15.78
C PHE A 242 -3.97 -1.55 14.94
N ILE A 243 -4.05 -2.74 14.33
CA ILE A 243 -2.96 -3.26 13.50
C ILE A 243 -2.79 -2.40 12.25
N VAL A 244 -3.88 -2.05 11.56
CA VAL A 244 -3.79 -1.19 10.38
C VAL A 244 -3.30 0.20 10.74
N HIS A 245 -3.73 0.76 11.88
CA HIS A 245 -3.24 2.03 12.39
C HIS A 245 -1.73 2.01 12.63
N THR A 246 -1.24 0.95 13.29
CA THR A 246 0.19 0.73 13.53
C THR A 246 0.95 0.72 12.21
N ILE A 247 0.48 -0.06 11.23
CA ILE A 247 1.11 -0.13 9.91
C ILE A 247 1.17 1.27 9.27
N VAL A 248 0.04 1.97 9.22
CA VAL A 248 -0.12 3.29 8.60
C VAL A 248 0.80 4.34 9.25
N GLU A 249 0.95 4.34 10.57
CA GLU A 249 1.82 5.30 11.28
C GLU A 249 3.29 5.17 10.85
N TYR A 250 3.75 3.94 10.62
CA TYR A 250 5.15 3.62 10.29
C TYR A 250 5.41 3.43 8.79
N LEU A 251 4.43 3.64 7.90
CA LEU A 251 4.62 3.49 6.44
C LEU A 251 5.80 4.28 5.88
N LEU A 252 5.95 5.52 6.35
CA LEU A 252 7.01 6.44 5.93
C LEU A 252 8.20 6.47 6.89
N ALA A 253 8.26 5.54 7.84
CA ALA A 253 9.42 5.42 8.72
C ALA A 253 10.68 5.07 7.89
N PRO A 254 11.85 5.59 8.28
CA PRO A 254 13.09 5.31 7.57
C PRO A 254 13.59 3.88 7.78
N GLY A 255 14.30 3.38 6.77
CA GLY A 255 15.02 2.11 6.85
C GLY A 255 14.13 0.87 6.88
N ALA A 256 14.61 -0.17 7.56
CA ALA A 256 13.98 -1.49 7.62
C ALA A 256 12.60 -1.48 8.31
N THR A 257 12.39 -0.58 9.28
CA THR A 257 11.10 -0.46 9.98
C THR A 257 9.98 -0.05 9.02
N GLY A 258 10.21 0.96 8.18
CA GLY A 258 9.23 1.35 7.17
C GLY A 258 9.06 0.30 6.08
N GLN A 259 10.13 -0.42 5.71
CA GLN A 259 10.02 -1.53 4.74
C GLN A 259 9.06 -2.60 5.26
N LEU A 260 9.20 -3.03 6.52
CA LEU A 260 8.29 -3.99 7.14
C LEU A 260 6.85 -3.48 7.21
N ALA A 261 6.64 -2.19 7.52
CA ALA A 261 5.30 -1.61 7.52
C ALA A 261 4.64 -1.68 6.13
N ARG A 262 5.40 -1.38 5.07
CA ARG A 262 4.90 -1.45 3.69
C ARG A 262 4.63 -2.87 3.24
N GLU A 263 5.50 -3.82 3.58
CA GLU A 263 5.28 -5.25 3.35
C GLU A 263 4.04 -5.76 4.10
N ALA A 264 3.87 -5.35 5.35
CA ALA A 264 2.69 -5.68 6.15
C ALA A 264 1.42 -5.17 5.49
N LEU A 265 1.40 -3.91 5.00
CA LEU A 265 0.20 -3.35 4.36
C LEU A 265 -0.22 -4.16 3.13
N VAL A 266 0.71 -4.51 2.26
CA VAL A 266 0.39 -5.30 1.06
C VAL A 266 -0.08 -6.69 1.45
N LEU A 267 0.51 -7.32 2.46
CA LEU A 267 0.04 -8.61 2.98
C LEU A 267 -1.38 -8.50 3.57
N VAL A 268 -1.71 -7.43 4.29
CA VAL A 268 -3.08 -7.20 4.79
C VAL A 268 -4.06 -7.12 3.62
N VAL A 269 -3.77 -6.30 2.60
CA VAL A 269 -4.64 -6.18 1.43
C VAL A 269 -4.77 -7.53 0.71
N GLN A 270 -3.68 -8.25 0.52
CA GLN A 270 -3.67 -9.57 -0.12
C GLN A 270 -4.56 -10.58 0.62
N VAL A 271 -4.46 -10.59 1.95
CA VAL A 271 -5.18 -11.54 2.80
C VAL A 271 -6.67 -11.21 2.87
N LEU A 272 -7.01 -9.92 2.94
CA LEU A 272 -8.41 -9.46 3.07
C LEU A 272 -9.17 -9.44 1.74
N ALA A 273 -8.47 -9.27 0.61
CA ALA A 273 -9.09 -9.28 -0.72
C ALA A 273 -9.19 -10.68 -1.35
N ALA A 274 -8.51 -11.69 -0.80
CA ALA A 274 -8.50 -13.06 -1.30
C ALA A 274 -9.73 -13.96 -1.04
N PRO A 275 -10.46 -13.89 0.10
CA PRO A 275 -11.53 -14.84 0.40
C PRO A 275 -12.78 -14.61 -0.46
N GLU A 276 -13.59 -15.66 -0.66
CA GLU A 276 -14.84 -15.59 -1.45
C GLU A 276 -15.85 -14.58 -0.84
N ASP A 277 -15.80 -14.35 0.47
CA ASP A 277 -16.59 -13.33 1.20
C ASP A 277 -15.87 -11.95 1.30
N ALA A 278 -15.07 -11.59 0.30
CA ALA A 278 -14.24 -10.37 0.30
C ALA A 278 -15.02 -9.07 0.55
N GLU A 279 -16.32 -9.00 0.24
CA GLU A 279 -17.11 -7.77 0.33
C GLU A 279 -17.07 -7.13 1.72
N ARG A 280 -17.14 -7.92 2.79
CA ARG A 280 -17.12 -7.40 4.17
C ARG A 280 -15.74 -6.86 4.57
N PHE A 281 -14.67 -7.54 4.17
CA PHE A 281 -13.31 -7.12 4.49
C PHE A 281 -12.86 -5.93 3.62
N VAL A 282 -13.35 -5.87 2.39
CA VAL A 282 -13.16 -4.74 1.49
C VAL A 282 -13.88 -3.51 2.04
N ALA A 283 -15.10 -3.65 2.56
CA ALA A 283 -15.78 -2.54 3.25
C ALA A 283 -14.97 -2.05 4.46
N PHE A 284 -14.40 -2.95 5.28
CA PHE A 284 -13.48 -2.53 6.34
C PHE A 284 -12.27 -1.75 5.79
N LEU A 285 -11.59 -2.28 4.77
CA LEU A 285 -10.38 -1.68 4.21
C LEU A 285 -10.61 -0.27 3.66
N LEU A 286 -11.78 -0.05 3.06
CA LEU A 286 -12.14 1.19 2.38
C LEU A 286 -12.83 2.18 3.31
N ASP A 287 -13.81 1.73 4.10
CA ASP A 287 -14.67 2.62 4.88
C ASP A 287 -14.13 2.88 6.29
N GLN A 288 -13.65 1.84 6.98
CA GLN A 288 -13.17 1.96 8.36
C GLN A 288 -11.68 2.29 8.41
N ALA A 289 -10.87 1.53 7.66
CA ALA A 289 -9.42 1.71 7.62
C ALA A 289 -8.97 2.80 6.64
N ARG A 290 -9.80 3.17 5.66
CA ARG A 290 -9.56 4.25 4.68
C ARG A 290 -8.16 4.21 4.06
N VAL A 291 -7.60 3.02 3.84
CA VAL A 291 -6.17 2.82 3.51
C VAL A 291 -5.76 3.60 2.25
N VAL A 292 -6.59 3.50 1.20
CA VAL A 292 -6.37 4.17 -0.08
C VAL A 292 -6.40 5.69 0.08
N GLU A 293 -7.38 6.21 0.81
CA GLU A 293 -7.52 7.65 1.04
C GLU A 293 -6.35 8.20 1.84
N VAL A 294 -5.92 7.49 2.88
CA VAL A 294 -4.74 7.85 3.66
C VAL A 294 -3.49 7.93 2.78
N LEU A 295 -3.27 6.97 1.88
CA LEU A 295 -2.12 6.99 0.98
C LEU A 295 -2.16 8.18 0.02
N VAL A 296 -3.32 8.45 -0.56
CA VAL A 296 -3.52 9.61 -1.45
C VAL A 296 -3.34 10.92 -0.69
N GLU A 297 -3.86 11.05 0.53
CA GLU A 297 -3.63 12.21 1.41
C GLU A 297 -2.12 12.43 1.69
N HIS A 298 -1.38 11.35 1.97
CA HIS A 298 0.08 11.43 2.15
C HIS A 298 0.79 11.83 0.85
N MET A 299 0.36 11.31 -0.31
CA MET A 299 0.92 11.70 -1.60
C MET A 299 0.69 13.18 -1.90
N SER A 300 -0.54 13.67 -1.72
CA SER A 300 -0.89 15.07 -1.91
C SER A 300 -0.09 15.99 -0.98
N TYR A 301 0.06 15.59 0.29
CA TYR A 301 0.89 16.31 1.26
C TYR A 301 2.37 16.36 0.85
N LEU A 302 2.94 15.21 0.46
CA LEU A 302 4.35 15.11 0.06
C LEU A 302 4.63 15.84 -1.25
N HIS A 303 3.69 15.82 -2.19
CA HIS A 303 3.77 16.54 -3.45
C HIS A 303 3.88 18.05 -3.22
N ALA A 304 3.11 18.60 -2.29
CA ALA A 304 3.21 20.02 -1.91
C ALA A 304 4.58 20.40 -1.32
N GLN A 305 5.36 19.43 -0.83
CA GLN A 305 6.70 19.62 -0.28
C GLN A 305 7.82 19.31 -1.28
N MET A 306 7.48 18.81 -2.47
CA MET A 306 8.48 18.50 -3.48
C MET A 306 9.03 19.77 -4.13
N PRO A 307 10.28 19.75 -4.62
CA PRO A 307 10.83 20.86 -5.39
C PRO A 307 10.03 21.06 -6.68
N MET A 308 9.41 22.24 -6.84
CA MET A 308 8.55 22.57 -7.98
C MET A 308 9.31 23.18 -9.17
N PHE A 309 10.50 23.73 -8.96
CA PHE A 309 11.23 24.48 -9.98
C PHE A 309 12.41 23.72 -10.60
N ARG A 310 12.77 22.57 -10.01
CA ARG A 310 13.85 21.73 -10.51
C ARG A 310 13.58 20.27 -10.15
N PRO A 311 13.60 19.34 -11.11
CA PRO A 311 13.43 17.93 -10.83
C PRO A 311 14.62 17.43 -10.00
N VAL A 312 14.33 16.76 -8.90
CA VAL A 312 15.33 16.08 -8.06
C VAL A 312 15.20 14.58 -8.31
N PRO A 313 16.28 13.89 -8.73
CA PRO A 313 16.23 12.46 -9.00
C PRO A 313 16.07 11.68 -7.70
N ARG A 314 15.42 10.52 -7.81
CA ARG A 314 15.23 9.57 -6.72
C ARG A 314 16.57 9.06 -6.19
N THR A 315 16.65 8.83 -4.89
CA THR A 315 17.84 8.22 -4.29
C THR A 315 17.75 6.71 -4.51
N PRO A 316 18.77 6.02 -5.07
CA PRO A 316 18.68 4.57 -5.35
C PRO A 316 18.56 3.69 -4.09
N ALA A 317 18.70 4.28 -2.89
CA ALA A 317 18.57 3.60 -1.60
C ALA A 317 17.13 3.60 -1.04
N SER A 318 16.19 4.34 -1.64
CA SER A 318 14.78 4.41 -1.21
C SER A 318 13.97 3.24 -1.80
N ALA A 319 14.30 2.02 -1.39
CA ALA A 319 13.52 0.84 -1.78
C ALA A 319 12.20 0.77 -0.99
N VAL A 320 11.09 0.55 -1.70
CA VAL A 320 9.76 0.37 -1.09
C VAL A 320 9.74 -0.87 -0.22
N PHE A 321 10.34 -1.97 -0.67
CA PHE A 321 10.37 -3.22 0.09
C PHE A 321 11.80 -3.71 0.29
N GLY A 322 11.99 -4.62 1.25
CA GLY A 322 13.27 -5.28 1.47
C GLY A 322 13.59 -6.29 0.35
N ASP A 323 14.85 -6.74 0.29
CA ASP A 323 15.33 -7.68 -0.74
C ASP A 323 14.52 -8.99 -0.80
N ALA A 324 13.91 -9.40 0.31
CA ALA A 324 13.08 -10.61 0.40
C ALA A 324 11.72 -10.47 -0.31
N TYR A 325 11.18 -9.25 -0.36
CA TYR A 325 9.93 -8.90 -1.04
C TYR A 325 10.18 -8.29 -2.43
N ALA A 326 11.44 -7.95 -2.72
CA ALA A 326 11.96 -7.65 -4.04
C ALA A 326 12.17 -8.92 -4.87
N GLY A 327 11.11 -9.74 -5.02
CA GLY A 327 10.95 -10.63 -6.17
C GLY A 327 11.17 -9.88 -7.50
N PRO A 328 11.05 -10.48 -8.69
CA PRO A 328 11.55 -9.91 -9.95
C PRO A 328 10.88 -8.55 -10.31
N ARG A 329 11.39 -7.47 -9.69
CA ARG A 329 11.06 -6.05 -9.81
C ARG A 329 12.04 -5.34 -10.73
N ARG A 330 13.08 -6.05 -11.18
CA ARG A 330 13.98 -5.63 -12.26
C ARG A 330 13.72 -6.47 -13.51
N MET A 331 12.58 -6.25 -14.14
CA MET A 331 12.32 -6.71 -15.51
C MET A 331 11.63 -5.56 -16.23
N ALA A 332 12.02 -5.31 -17.48
CA ALA A 332 11.39 -4.29 -18.31
C ALA A 332 9.88 -4.58 -18.46
N PRO A 333 9.02 -3.55 -18.65
CA PRO A 333 7.57 -3.69 -18.78
C PRO A 333 7.11 -4.78 -19.78
N LEU A 334 7.94 -5.07 -20.79
CA LEU A 334 7.69 -6.04 -21.85
C LEU A 334 7.74 -7.49 -21.37
N ASP A 335 8.66 -7.86 -20.48
CA ASP A 335 8.86 -9.27 -20.08
C ASP A 335 7.79 -9.76 -19.09
N ARG A 336 7.25 -8.87 -18.25
CA ARG A 336 6.18 -9.21 -17.29
C ARG A 336 4.86 -9.55 -17.95
N ARG A 337 4.49 -8.88 -19.05
CA ARG A 337 3.22 -9.13 -19.74
C ARG A 337 3.16 -10.51 -20.41
N VAL A 338 4.32 -11.00 -20.87
CA VAL A 338 4.45 -12.34 -21.45
C VAL A 338 4.41 -13.44 -20.37
N GLN A 339 4.76 -13.12 -19.12
CA GLN A 339 4.74 -14.06 -17.98
C GLN A 339 3.39 -14.12 -17.27
N ASN A 340 2.67 -12.99 -17.13
CA ASN A 340 1.35 -12.96 -16.48
C ASN A 340 0.33 -13.89 -17.18
N GLU A 341 0.36 -14.05 -18.51
CA GLU A 341 -0.54 -14.99 -19.20
C GLU A 341 -0.20 -16.47 -18.97
N ARG A 342 1.06 -16.78 -18.60
CA ARG A 342 1.50 -18.16 -18.36
C ARG A 342 1.27 -18.61 -16.92
N ASP A 343 1.34 -17.69 -15.96
CA ASP A 343 1.12 -18.01 -14.53
C ASP A 343 -0.36 -18.09 -14.14
N ILE A 344 -1.28 -17.55 -14.95
CA ILE A 344 -2.75 -17.67 -14.75
C ILE A 344 -3.22 -19.13 -14.78
N LYS A 345 -2.45 -20.06 -15.36
CA LYS A 345 -2.79 -21.49 -15.39
C LYS A 345 -2.06 -22.34 -14.34
N GLY A 346 -1.25 -21.73 -13.47
CA GLY A 346 -0.31 -22.44 -12.60
C GLY A 346 -0.30 -22.04 -11.13
N GLY A 347 -1.26 -21.24 -10.65
CA GLY A 347 -1.34 -20.70 -9.29
C GLY A 347 -1.53 -21.75 -8.18
N ARG A 348 -0.61 -22.71 -8.04
CA ARG A 348 -0.37 -23.36 -6.76
C ARG A 348 0.24 -22.28 -5.87
N ALA A 349 -0.57 -21.69 -4.99
CA ALA A 349 -0.10 -20.97 -3.83
C ALA A 349 1.10 -21.74 -3.27
N GLN A 350 2.25 -21.07 -3.19
CA GLN A 350 3.51 -21.64 -2.73
C GLN A 350 3.29 -22.08 -1.28
N ARG A 351 2.76 -23.29 -1.08
CA ARG A 351 2.49 -23.87 0.24
C ARG A 351 3.85 -23.95 0.92
N VAL A 352 4.12 -23.00 1.80
CA VAL A 352 5.35 -23.04 2.59
C VAL A 352 5.20 -24.24 3.52
N ASP A 353 5.95 -25.30 3.25
CA ASP A 353 5.93 -26.52 4.05
C ASP A 353 6.32 -26.17 5.50
N ILE A 354 5.34 -26.21 6.41
CA ILE A 354 5.52 -25.97 7.84
C ILE A 354 6.61 -26.91 8.38
N GLY A 355 6.69 -28.15 7.89
CA GLY A 355 7.72 -29.11 8.25
C GLY A 355 9.12 -28.68 7.81
N ALA A 356 9.26 -28.03 6.65
CA ALA A 356 10.55 -27.45 6.22
C ALA A 356 10.94 -26.25 7.10
N ARG A 357 9.97 -25.41 7.48
CA ARG A 357 10.20 -24.25 8.37
C ARG A 357 10.61 -24.69 9.77
N LEU A 358 9.92 -25.67 10.34
CA LEU A 358 10.27 -26.28 11.64
C LEU A 358 11.66 -26.90 11.61
N ARG A 359 11.99 -27.67 10.57
CA ARG A 359 13.35 -28.26 10.42
C ARG A 359 14.43 -27.19 10.32
N HIS A 360 14.18 -26.10 9.59
CA HIS A 360 15.10 -24.97 9.50
C HIS A 360 15.27 -24.27 10.86
N LEU A 361 14.18 -24.04 11.60
CA LEU A 361 14.23 -23.45 12.93
C LEU A 361 14.99 -24.33 13.93
N LEU A 362 14.75 -25.64 13.92
CA LEU A 362 15.46 -26.58 14.78
C LEU A 362 16.95 -26.70 14.43
N ALA A 363 17.32 -26.47 13.16
CA ALA A 363 18.72 -26.42 12.73
C ALA A 363 19.46 -25.14 13.16
N GLN A 364 18.74 -24.09 13.60
CA GLN A 364 19.39 -22.86 14.05
C GLN A 364 20.01 -23.04 15.45
N PRO A 365 21.31 -22.68 15.61
CA PRO A 365 22.03 -22.88 16.88
C PRO A 365 21.50 -22.00 18.02
N SER A 366 20.90 -20.86 17.68
CA SER A 366 20.23 -19.97 18.64
C SER A 366 19.07 -19.25 17.99
N LEU A 367 17.85 -19.45 18.48
CA LEU A 367 16.65 -18.70 18.06
C LEU A 367 16.63 -17.30 18.68
N LEU A 368 17.07 -17.18 19.94
CA LEU A 368 17.01 -15.92 20.70
C LEU A 368 18.40 -15.38 21.10
N ARG A 369 19.50 -16.14 20.92
CA ARG A 369 20.70 -16.00 21.79
C ARG A 369 22.02 -15.49 21.17
N ALA A 370 22.23 -15.44 19.86
CA ALA A 370 23.54 -15.00 19.36
C ALA A 370 23.73 -13.48 19.56
N ARG A 371 24.22 -13.08 20.74
CA ARG A 371 24.42 -11.68 21.18
C ARG A 371 25.12 -10.84 20.12
N ALA A 372 26.16 -11.37 19.49
CA ALA A 372 26.89 -10.69 18.42
C ALA A 372 26.04 -10.46 17.15
N THR A 373 25.23 -11.42 16.72
CA THR A 373 24.36 -11.25 15.56
C THR A 373 23.16 -10.36 15.87
N GLN A 374 22.70 -10.40 17.12
CA GLN A 374 21.63 -9.55 17.62
C GLN A 374 22.08 -8.08 17.71
N ASP A 375 23.24 -7.81 18.30
CA ASP A 375 23.83 -6.48 18.39
C ASP A 375 24.11 -5.92 16.98
N GLN A 376 24.55 -6.78 16.05
CA GLN A 376 24.74 -6.39 14.65
C GLN A 376 23.41 -6.08 13.95
N ARG A 377 22.36 -6.90 14.15
CA ARG A 377 21.01 -6.65 13.62
C ARG A 377 20.47 -5.32 14.16
N GLU A 378 20.57 -5.09 15.46
CA GLU A 378 20.10 -3.87 16.10
C GLU A 378 20.89 -2.65 15.64
N SER A 379 22.20 -2.77 15.49
CA SER A 379 23.04 -1.70 14.94
C SER A 379 22.63 -1.34 13.52
N ARG A 380 22.28 -2.32 12.69
CA ARG A 380 21.76 -2.09 11.32
C ARG A 380 20.39 -1.39 11.35
N ILE A 381 19.47 -1.84 12.20
CA ILE A 381 18.15 -1.21 12.37
C ILE A 381 18.31 0.24 12.83
N LEU A 382 19.15 0.50 13.84
CA LEU A 382 19.39 1.83 14.37
C LEU A 382 20.10 2.75 13.36
N ALA A 383 21.04 2.21 12.56
CA ALA A 383 21.68 2.97 11.50
C ALA A 383 20.67 3.36 10.41
N ALA A 384 19.80 2.44 10.00
CA ALA A 384 18.78 2.67 9.00
C ALA A 384 17.66 3.61 9.50
N ALA A 385 17.30 3.56 10.78
CA ALA A 385 16.33 4.47 11.38
C ALA A 385 16.80 5.93 11.43
N ARG A 386 18.11 6.19 11.29
CA ARG A 386 18.69 7.55 11.30
C ARG A 386 18.74 8.20 9.92
N THR A 387 18.59 7.42 8.84
CA THR A 387 18.64 7.96 7.48
C THR A 387 17.29 8.54 7.10
N ALA A 388 17.13 9.86 7.23
CA ALA A 388 15.89 10.54 6.86
C ALA A 388 15.56 10.32 5.38
N LEU A 389 14.30 9.97 5.08
CA LEU A 389 13.81 9.99 3.69
C LEU A 389 13.69 11.44 3.23
N LYS A 390 14.05 11.69 1.97
CA LYS A 390 13.76 12.95 1.29
C LYS A 390 12.30 12.98 0.85
N HIS A 391 11.72 14.16 0.67
CA HIS A 391 10.30 14.31 0.27
C HIS A 391 9.98 13.60 -1.04
N VAL A 392 10.87 13.69 -2.04
CA VAL A 392 10.72 13.00 -3.33
C VAL A 392 10.72 11.48 -3.15
N ASP A 393 11.64 10.95 -2.34
CA ASP A 393 11.71 9.51 -2.06
C ASP A 393 10.46 9.02 -1.33
N ALA A 394 9.97 9.78 -0.33
CA ALA A 394 8.74 9.45 0.38
C ALA A 394 7.50 9.49 -0.53
N PHE A 395 7.43 10.47 -1.45
CA PHE A 395 6.35 10.57 -2.43
C PHE A 395 6.29 9.33 -3.32
N PHE A 396 7.43 8.94 -3.91
CA PHE A 396 7.51 7.76 -4.76
C PHE A 396 7.27 6.46 -3.98
N VAL A 397 7.63 6.40 -2.69
CA VAL A 397 7.28 5.26 -1.84
C VAL A 397 5.77 5.11 -1.69
N CYS A 398 5.02 6.21 -1.48
CA CYS A 398 3.56 6.14 -1.45
C CYS A 398 2.97 5.77 -2.82
N TRP A 399 3.52 6.33 -3.90
CA TRP A 399 3.09 6.03 -5.28
C TRP A 399 3.24 4.53 -5.60
N GLU A 400 4.43 3.98 -5.40
CA GLU A 400 4.73 2.58 -5.68
C GLU A 400 3.97 1.62 -4.76
N LEU A 401 3.71 2.03 -3.51
CA LEU A 401 2.87 1.24 -2.60
C LEU A 401 1.41 1.20 -3.06
N LEU A 402 0.86 2.32 -3.55
CA LEU A 402 -0.49 2.37 -4.11
C LEU A 402 -0.60 1.50 -5.37
N ASP A 403 0.42 1.53 -6.23
CA ASP A 403 0.53 0.65 -7.40
C ASP A 403 0.54 -0.83 -7.03
N GLU A 404 1.28 -1.21 -6.00
CA GLU A 404 1.36 -2.60 -5.53
C GLU A 404 0.06 -3.05 -4.85
N ILE A 405 -0.62 -2.18 -4.11
CA ILE A 405 -1.97 -2.46 -3.59
C ILE A 405 -2.94 -2.73 -4.74
N ALA A 406 -2.89 -1.93 -5.80
CA ALA A 406 -3.71 -2.15 -6.99
C ALA A 406 -3.34 -3.46 -7.71
N ALA A 407 -2.06 -3.81 -7.76
CA ALA A 407 -1.62 -5.06 -8.38
C ALA A 407 -2.07 -6.31 -7.61
N VAL A 408 -2.13 -6.24 -6.27
CA VAL A 408 -2.37 -7.39 -5.38
C VAL A 408 -3.84 -7.56 -4.99
N ALA A 409 -4.64 -6.48 -4.97
CA ALA A 409 -6.02 -6.55 -4.48
C ALA A 409 -6.92 -7.48 -5.31
N HIS A 410 -6.77 -7.52 -6.64
CA HIS A 410 -7.60 -8.28 -7.60
C HIS A 410 -9.14 -8.08 -7.49
N ASN A 411 -9.62 -7.32 -6.50
CA ASN A 411 -11.01 -7.03 -6.24
C ASN A 411 -11.42 -5.73 -6.93
N GLU A 412 -12.46 -5.80 -7.76
CA GLU A 412 -12.90 -4.68 -8.58
C GLU A 412 -13.31 -3.45 -7.75
N HIS A 413 -13.91 -3.64 -6.58
CA HIS A 413 -14.33 -2.54 -5.72
C HIS A 413 -13.14 -1.75 -5.17
N VAL A 414 -12.11 -2.44 -4.69
CA VAL A 414 -10.85 -1.81 -4.24
C VAL A 414 -10.21 -1.03 -5.39
N LEU A 415 -10.15 -1.62 -6.58
CA LEU A 415 -9.57 -0.99 -7.77
C LEU A 415 -10.32 0.28 -8.19
N ARG A 416 -11.66 0.25 -8.20
CA ARG A 416 -12.47 1.44 -8.51
C ARG A 416 -12.25 2.57 -7.49
N VAL A 417 -12.13 2.25 -6.21
CA VAL A 417 -11.84 3.26 -5.17
C VAL A 417 -10.43 3.82 -5.33
N VAL A 418 -9.43 2.97 -5.61
CA VAL A 418 -8.06 3.44 -5.94
C VAL A 418 -8.08 4.40 -7.12
N GLN A 419 -8.76 4.05 -8.22
CA GLN A 419 -8.87 4.92 -9.39
C GLN A 419 -9.58 6.23 -9.06
N SER A 420 -10.74 6.18 -8.39
CA SER A 420 -11.50 7.37 -8.03
C SER A 420 -10.72 8.31 -7.11
N GLN A 421 -10.09 7.78 -6.06
CA GLN A 421 -9.31 8.57 -5.10
C GLN A 421 -8.03 9.11 -5.74
N LEU A 422 -7.36 8.34 -6.59
CA LEU A 422 -6.19 8.81 -7.32
C LEU A 422 -6.55 9.93 -8.29
N MET A 423 -7.62 9.77 -9.08
CA MET A 423 -8.08 10.77 -10.05
C MET A 423 -8.54 12.05 -9.36
N ASN A 424 -9.45 11.94 -8.38
CA ASN A 424 -10.10 13.09 -7.77
C ASN A 424 -9.32 13.67 -6.60
N GLY A 425 -8.57 12.85 -5.85
CA GLY A 425 -7.82 13.27 -4.67
C GLY A 425 -6.41 13.79 -4.98
N PHE A 426 -5.80 13.35 -6.10
CA PHE A 426 -4.43 13.75 -6.46
C PHE A 426 -4.25 14.28 -7.88
N LEU A 427 -4.65 13.53 -8.91
CA LEU A 427 -4.32 13.88 -10.30
C LEU A 427 -5.02 15.17 -10.75
N ARG A 428 -6.35 15.29 -10.55
CA ARG A 428 -7.11 16.50 -10.92
C ARG A 428 -6.85 17.69 -9.99
N THR A 429 -6.48 17.43 -8.74
CA THR A 429 -6.29 18.47 -7.72
C THR A 429 -4.89 19.06 -7.70
N HIS A 430 -3.86 18.27 -8.00
CA HIS A 430 -2.47 18.70 -7.90
C HIS A 430 -1.71 18.64 -9.23
N VAL A 431 -1.93 17.61 -10.05
CA VAL A 431 -1.19 17.44 -11.31
C VAL A 431 -1.76 18.32 -12.43
N GLU A 432 -3.08 18.26 -12.65
CA GLU A 432 -3.74 19.03 -13.70
C GLU A 432 -3.52 20.54 -13.56
N PRO A 433 -3.69 21.17 -12.37
CA PRO A 433 -3.39 22.59 -12.19
C PRO A 433 -1.91 22.91 -12.41
N ALA A 434 -0.99 22.01 -12.01
CA ALA A 434 0.43 22.20 -12.22
C ALA A 434 0.81 22.20 -13.71
N LEU A 435 0.13 21.38 -14.52
CA LEU A 435 0.31 21.34 -15.98
C LEU A 435 -0.35 22.53 -16.68
N LEU A 436 -1.52 22.98 -16.22
CA LEU A 436 -2.26 24.09 -16.84
C LEU A 436 -1.77 25.48 -16.38
N THR A 437 -0.70 25.56 -15.60
CA THR A 437 -0.15 26.85 -15.15
C THR A 437 0.35 27.72 -16.31
N SER A 438 0.11 29.04 -16.19
CA SER A 438 0.46 30.06 -17.20
C SER A 438 1.94 30.03 -17.62
N ALA A 439 2.24 30.54 -18.82
CA ALA A 439 3.56 30.55 -19.47
C ALA A 439 4.72 31.06 -18.60
N ALA A 440 4.45 31.87 -17.56
CA ALA A 440 5.44 32.34 -16.58
C ALA A 440 5.97 31.24 -15.63
N ALA A 441 5.25 30.13 -15.45
CA ALA A 441 5.59 29.00 -14.58
C ALA A 441 6.11 27.78 -15.36
N ARG A 442 6.73 27.98 -16.54
CA ARG A 442 7.23 26.91 -17.42
C ARG A 442 8.14 25.88 -16.73
N ASN A 443 8.92 26.29 -15.73
CA ASN A 443 9.78 25.40 -14.94
C ASN A 443 8.99 24.43 -14.05
N GLN A 444 7.79 24.83 -13.62
CA GLN A 444 6.87 23.98 -12.87
C GLN A 444 6.28 22.90 -13.76
N ALA A 445 5.81 23.27 -14.95
CA ALA A 445 5.36 22.31 -15.96
C ALA A 445 6.47 21.32 -16.34
N LEU A 446 7.70 21.81 -16.57
CA LEU A 446 8.87 20.96 -16.87
C LEU A 446 9.15 19.93 -15.77
N THR A 447 9.11 20.38 -14.51
CA THR A 447 9.36 19.54 -13.34
C THR A 447 8.25 18.51 -13.17
N MET A 448 6.99 18.90 -13.34
CA MET A 448 5.83 18.01 -13.29
C MET A 448 5.88 16.95 -14.40
N VAL A 449 6.21 17.32 -15.64
CA VAL A 449 6.38 16.37 -16.76
C VAL A 449 7.48 15.36 -16.46
N SER A 450 8.58 15.80 -15.83
CA SER A 450 9.67 14.91 -15.42
C SER A 450 9.20 13.92 -14.35
N TYR A 451 8.51 14.40 -13.30
CA TYR A 451 7.95 13.51 -12.27
C TYR A 451 6.87 12.57 -12.82
N LEU A 452 6.03 13.01 -13.76
CA LEU A 452 5.05 12.15 -14.44
C LEU A 452 5.72 11.05 -15.25
N THR A 453 6.82 11.36 -15.92
CA THR A 453 7.61 10.36 -16.64
C THR A 453 8.13 9.30 -15.66
N ASP A 454 8.68 9.73 -14.53
CA ASP A 454 9.15 8.83 -13.47
C ASP A 454 8.01 8.03 -12.82
N MET A 455 6.82 8.62 -12.66
CA MET A 455 5.63 7.93 -12.15
C MET A 455 5.17 6.84 -13.12
N ILE A 456 5.06 7.14 -14.43
CA ILE A 456 4.63 6.15 -15.43
C ILE A 456 5.65 5.01 -15.52
N THR A 457 6.96 5.31 -15.49
CA THR A 457 8.00 4.26 -15.50
C THR A 457 7.99 3.38 -14.25
N ALA A 458 7.64 3.95 -13.09
CA ALA A 458 7.53 3.21 -11.83
C ALA A 458 6.22 2.42 -11.68
N THR A 459 5.20 2.71 -12.49
CA THR A 459 3.86 2.09 -12.36
C THR A 459 3.81 0.74 -13.11
N HIS A 460 3.19 -0.26 -12.49
CA HIS A 460 3.03 -1.60 -13.04
C HIS A 460 1.56 -1.99 -13.24
N SER A 461 0.65 -1.48 -12.41
CA SER A 461 -0.78 -1.77 -12.48
C SER A 461 -1.43 -1.05 -13.66
N THR A 462 -2.20 -1.80 -14.46
CA THR A 462 -2.98 -1.24 -15.57
C THR A 462 -4.03 -0.25 -15.05
N HIS A 463 -4.65 -0.52 -13.91
CA HIS A 463 -5.68 0.35 -13.34
C HIS A 463 -5.16 1.72 -12.92
N VAL A 464 -3.94 1.78 -12.38
CA VAL A 464 -3.28 3.04 -12.01
C VAL A 464 -2.84 3.80 -13.26
N LEU A 465 -2.30 3.10 -14.26
CA LEU A 465 -2.00 3.69 -15.57
C LEU A 465 -3.25 4.25 -16.26
N ASP A 466 -4.36 3.53 -16.23
CA ASP A 466 -5.63 3.98 -16.83
C ASP A 466 -6.12 5.27 -16.17
N ALA A 467 -6.09 5.35 -14.83
CA ALA A 467 -6.44 6.57 -14.11
C ALA A 467 -5.55 7.76 -14.51
N LEU A 468 -4.24 7.53 -14.67
CA LEU A 468 -3.27 8.54 -15.09
C LEU A 468 -3.51 8.99 -16.53
N PHE A 469 -3.73 8.05 -17.45
CA PHE A 469 -3.97 8.35 -18.86
C PHE A 469 -5.32 9.00 -19.11
N VAL A 470 -6.37 8.65 -18.36
CA VAL A 470 -7.67 9.33 -18.46
C VAL A 470 -7.54 10.82 -18.12
N VAL A 471 -6.72 11.18 -17.13
CA VAL A 471 -6.48 12.60 -16.77
C VAL A 471 -5.56 13.30 -17.78
N LEU A 472 -4.54 12.63 -18.32
CA LEU A 472 -3.63 13.26 -19.27
C LEU A 472 -4.21 13.39 -20.68
N LEU A 473 -4.94 12.38 -21.15
CA LEU A 473 -5.40 12.23 -22.54
C LEU A 473 -6.90 12.47 -22.72
N GLY A 474 -7.66 12.53 -21.62
CA GLY A 474 -9.11 12.64 -21.62
C GLY A 474 -9.82 11.28 -21.75
N PRO A 475 -11.08 11.17 -21.28
CA PRO A 475 -11.84 9.92 -21.25
C PRO A 475 -12.35 9.46 -22.64
N ASP A 476 -12.42 10.37 -23.62
CA ASP A 476 -13.24 10.17 -24.82
C ASP A 476 -12.60 9.32 -25.91
N LEU A 477 -12.87 8.01 -25.99
CA LEU A 477 -12.28 7.11 -26.99
C LEU A 477 -12.65 7.36 -28.47
N MET A 478 -13.38 8.44 -28.77
CA MET A 478 -13.86 8.77 -30.12
C MET A 478 -12.74 9.29 -31.03
N PRO A 479 -12.78 9.01 -32.35
CA PRO A 479 -11.78 9.50 -33.29
C PRO A 479 -11.69 11.03 -33.24
N GLU A 480 -10.47 11.57 -33.21
CA GLU A 480 -10.27 13.01 -33.26
C GLU A 480 -10.66 13.52 -34.63
N ARG A 481 -11.64 14.43 -34.69
CA ARG A 481 -11.93 15.15 -35.92
C ARG A 481 -10.69 15.96 -36.27
N ALA A 482 -10.16 15.77 -37.49
CA ALA A 482 -9.22 16.74 -38.05
C ALA A 482 -9.82 18.14 -37.88
N PRO A 483 -9.04 19.16 -37.47
CA PRO A 483 -9.54 20.52 -37.46
C PRO A 483 -10.06 20.79 -38.86
N GLN A 484 -11.38 20.84 -39.03
CA GLN A 484 -11.94 21.31 -40.28
C GLN A 484 -11.33 22.69 -40.48
N PRO A 485 -10.78 23.01 -41.66
CA PRO A 485 -10.39 24.37 -41.93
C PRO A 485 -11.61 25.21 -41.59
N THR A 486 -11.45 26.13 -40.64
CA THR A 486 -12.50 27.08 -40.26
C THR A 486 -13.10 27.56 -41.56
N VAL A 487 -14.30 27.09 -41.88
CA VAL A 487 -15.11 27.71 -42.92
C VAL A 487 -15.21 29.13 -42.42
N GLU A 488 -14.53 30.05 -43.10
CA GLU A 488 -14.66 31.48 -42.86
C GLU A 488 -16.16 31.74 -42.81
N ARG A 489 -16.71 31.89 -41.60
CA ARG A 489 -18.09 32.31 -41.46
C ARG A 489 -18.11 33.65 -42.20
N PRO A 490 -18.97 33.84 -43.21
CA PRO A 490 -19.02 35.11 -43.91
C PRO A 490 -19.20 36.18 -42.84
N SER A 491 -18.21 37.07 -42.71
CA SER A 491 -18.26 38.15 -41.74
C SER A 491 -19.58 38.89 -41.99
N MET A 492 -20.42 38.98 -40.97
CA MET A 492 -21.71 39.70 -41.06
C MET A 492 -21.49 41.22 -41.23
N LEU A 493 -20.24 41.66 -41.16
CA LEU A 493 -19.80 43.05 -41.31
C LEU A 493 -19.41 43.30 -42.76
N SER A 494 -19.75 44.49 -43.27
CA SER A 494 -19.29 44.92 -44.59
C SER A 494 -17.76 45.03 -44.61
N PRO A 495 -17.10 44.85 -45.75
CA PRO A 495 -15.64 44.98 -45.85
C PRO A 495 -15.12 46.37 -45.43
N GLU A 496 -15.97 47.40 -45.47
CA GLU A 496 -15.64 48.76 -45.01
C GLU A 496 -15.67 48.85 -43.47
N ASP A 497 -16.62 48.18 -42.82
CA ASP A 497 -16.72 48.13 -41.35
C ASP A 497 -15.59 47.31 -40.73
N GLN A 498 -15.17 46.24 -41.42
CA GLN A 498 -14.02 45.44 -41.02
C GLN A 498 -12.71 46.24 -41.08
N GLN A 499 -12.52 47.05 -42.13
CA GLN A 499 -11.37 47.95 -42.23
C GLN A 499 -11.35 49.03 -41.14
N MET A 500 -12.51 49.57 -40.75
CA MET A 500 -12.59 50.55 -39.66
C MET A 500 -12.24 49.93 -38.30
N LEU A 501 -12.63 48.67 -38.05
CA LEU A 501 -12.28 47.95 -36.82
C LEU A 501 -10.78 47.61 -36.76
N ASP A 502 -10.19 47.25 -37.89
CA ASP A 502 -8.76 46.92 -37.98
C ASP A 502 -7.85 48.14 -37.78
N MET A 503 -8.38 49.36 -37.97
CA MET A 503 -7.67 50.62 -37.67
C MET A 503 -7.64 50.99 -36.19
N ILE A 504 -8.42 50.33 -35.34
CA ILE A 504 -8.44 50.57 -33.89
C ILE A 504 -7.36 49.68 -33.27
N GLU A 505 -6.30 50.23 -32.68
CA GLU A 505 -5.21 49.44 -32.08
C GLU A 505 -5.58 48.83 -30.71
N ASP A 506 -6.55 49.42 -30.00
CA ASP A 506 -6.98 48.97 -28.67
C ASP A 506 -8.07 47.90 -28.77
N ASP A 507 -7.75 46.69 -28.28
CA ASP A 507 -8.62 45.51 -28.35
C ASP A 507 -9.95 45.68 -27.61
N ALA A 508 -10.00 46.47 -26.52
CA ALA A 508 -11.22 46.72 -25.77
C ALA A 508 -12.16 47.66 -26.52
N LEU A 509 -11.61 48.73 -27.11
CA LEU A 509 -12.36 49.65 -27.95
C LEU A 509 -12.82 49.01 -29.26
N ARG A 510 -12.01 48.10 -29.83
CA ARG A 510 -12.38 47.32 -31.01
C ARG A 510 -13.57 46.40 -30.72
N ALA A 511 -13.59 45.76 -29.54
CA ALA A 511 -14.70 44.91 -29.12
C ALA A 511 -16.01 45.69 -28.88
N GLU A 512 -15.94 46.89 -28.29
CA GLU A 512 -17.11 47.77 -28.12
C GLU A 512 -17.63 48.31 -29.46
N ALA A 513 -16.73 48.74 -30.36
CA ALA A 513 -17.10 49.20 -31.70
C ALA A 513 -17.75 48.09 -32.53
N ALA A 514 -17.26 46.84 -32.41
CA ALA A 514 -17.86 45.69 -33.09
C ALA A 514 -19.27 45.38 -32.57
N GLN A 515 -19.55 45.59 -31.27
CA GLN A 515 -20.89 45.41 -30.70
C GLN A 515 -21.90 46.47 -31.18
N LEU A 516 -21.44 47.69 -31.48
CA LEU A 516 -22.25 48.78 -32.00
C LEU A 516 -22.64 48.60 -33.48
N LEU A 517 -21.80 47.91 -34.26
CA LEU A 517 -22.00 47.66 -35.70
C LEU A 517 -22.91 46.45 -35.98
N MET A 518 -23.23 45.64 -34.97
CA MET A 518 -24.12 44.48 -35.10
C MET A 518 -25.60 44.89 -34.94
N PRO A 519 -26.54 44.29 -35.70
CA PRO A 519 -27.95 44.66 -35.63
C PRO A 519 -28.57 44.36 -34.24
N PRO A 520 -29.49 45.21 -33.73
CA PRO A 520 -30.08 45.07 -32.42
C PRO A 520 -30.98 43.82 -32.37
N GLY A 521 -30.55 42.82 -31.61
CA GLY A 521 -31.20 41.50 -31.52
C GLY A 521 -30.24 40.32 -31.54
N SER A 522 -28.95 40.53 -31.82
CA SER A 522 -27.89 39.51 -31.72
C SER A 522 -27.37 39.35 -30.29
N THR A 523 -28.25 39.19 -29.30
CA THR A 523 -27.82 38.77 -27.97
C THR A 523 -27.45 37.29 -28.00
N ASN A 524 -26.16 36.98 -27.81
CA ASN A 524 -25.64 35.67 -27.42
C ASN A 524 -26.38 34.46 -28.01
N PHE A 525 -26.05 34.11 -29.25
CA PHE A 525 -26.16 32.70 -29.63
C PHE A 525 -25.14 31.93 -28.81
N GLY A 526 -25.67 31.29 -27.76
CA GLY A 526 -24.95 30.39 -26.90
C GLY A 526 -24.27 29.29 -27.70
N SER A 527 -23.19 28.80 -27.08
CA SER A 527 -22.67 27.45 -27.18
C SER A 527 -23.73 26.45 -27.66
N ASP A 528 -23.66 26.04 -28.92
CA ASP A 528 -24.19 24.77 -29.38
C ASP A 528 -23.66 24.50 -30.79
N ALA A 529 -22.45 23.93 -30.82
CA ALA A 529 -22.02 23.08 -31.92
C ALA A 529 -20.89 22.19 -31.38
N ALA A 530 -21.20 20.90 -31.25
CA ALA A 530 -20.32 19.82 -30.82
C ALA A 530 -19.06 19.70 -31.70
N ALA A 531 -18.10 20.60 -31.49
CA ALA A 531 -16.69 20.31 -31.66
C ALA A 531 -16.28 19.52 -30.41
N SER A 532 -15.70 18.34 -30.60
CA SER A 532 -15.04 17.59 -29.52
C SER A 532 -14.08 18.54 -28.81
N GLU A 533 -14.45 19.00 -27.61
CA GLU A 533 -13.59 19.86 -26.80
C GLU A 533 -12.33 19.05 -26.48
N ILE A 534 -11.23 19.41 -27.12
CA ILE A 534 -9.94 18.76 -26.89
C ILE A 534 -9.61 18.96 -25.40
N HIS A 535 -9.43 17.85 -24.69
CA HIS A 535 -9.14 17.86 -23.25
C HIS A 535 -8.01 18.86 -22.93
N PRO A 536 -8.18 19.79 -21.98
CA PRO A 536 -7.31 20.96 -21.82
C PRO A 536 -5.85 20.57 -21.54
N VAL A 537 -5.63 19.55 -20.71
CA VAL A 537 -4.30 19.01 -20.43
C VAL A 537 -3.65 18.42 -21.67
N ARG A 538 -4.44 17.74 -22.51
CA ARG A 538 -3.96 17.14 -23.76
C ARG A 538 -3.59 18.23 -24.77
N ALA A 539 -4.45 19.24 -24.92
CA ALA A 539 -4.17 20.39 -25.77
C ALA A 539 -2.89 21.11 -25.34
N ALA A 540 -2.69 21.30 -24.03
CA ALA A 540 -1.48 21.90 -23.47
C ALA A 540 -0.23 21.05 -23.79
N LEU A 541 -0.26 19.74 -23.53
CA LEU A 541 0.85 18.83 -23.82
C LEU A 541 1.20 18.81 -25.30
N VAL A 542 0.20 18.76 -26.19
CA VAL A 542 0.41 18.81 -27.65
C VAL A 542 0.99 20.15 -28.08
N SER A 543 0.50 21.26 -27.52
CA SER A 543 1.06 22.59 -27.80
C SER A 543 2.54 22.68 -27.44
N TRP A 544 2.95 22.10 -26.31
CA TRP A 544 4.35 22.10 -25.86
C TRP A 544 5.29 21.29 -26.73
N LEU A 545 4.79 20.31 -27.48
CA LEU A 545 5.58 19.60 -28.50
C LEU A 545 5.97 20.53 -29.65
N THR A 546 5.11 21.50 -29.98
CA THR A 546 5.24 22.40 -31.12
C THR A 546 5.84 23.78 -30.77
N LEU A 547 6.14 24.03 -29.49
CA LEU A 547 6.79 25.29 -29.08
C LEU A 547 8.26 25.32 -29.50
N ASP A 548 8.65 26.37 -30.23
CA ASP A 548 10.02 26.61 -30.71
C ASP A 548 10.99 27.18 -29.63
N ASP A 549 10.54 27.32 -28.38
CA ASP A 549 11.30 27.87 -27.27
C ASP A 549 12.16 26.81 -26.56
N GLY A 550 13.40 26.60 -27.01
CA GLY A 550 14.50 26.11 -26.16
C GLY A 550 14.33 24.72 -25.53
N THR A 551 14.38 23.69 -26.37
CA THR A 551 14.70 22.24 -26.16
C THR A 551 14.19 21.47 -24.93
N HIS A 552 14.19 22.00 -23.70
CA HIS A 552 14.01 21.17 -22.50
C HIS A 552 12.56 20.72 -22.26
N LEU A 553 11.56 21.60 -22.44
CA LEU A 553 10.14 21.24 -22.21
C LEU A 553 9.59 20.37 -23.34
N SER A 554 9.86 20.73 -24.60
CA SER A 554 9.44 19.95 -25.76
C SER A 554 10.07 18.55 -25.76
N LEU A 555 11.37 18.42 -25.49
CA LEU A 555 12.04 17.11 -25.39
C LEU A 555 11.54 16.27 -24.21
N ASN A 556 11.29 16.87 -23.04
CA ASN A 556 10.75 16.11 -21.90
C ASN A 556 9.30 15.69 -22.15
N THR A 557 8.51 16.51 -22.85
CA THR A 557 7.15 16.15 -23.25
C THR A 557 7.16 15.03 -24.30
N LEU A 558 8.11 15.05 -25.25
CA LEU A 558 8.34 13.93 -26.17
C LEU A 558 8.71 12.64 -25.43
N ARG A 559 9.63 12.71 -24.46
CA ARG A 559 10.00 11.57 -23.61
C ARG A 559 8.81 11.04 -22.81
N LEU A 560 7.93 11.92 -22.34
CA LEU A 560 6.70 11.53 -21.68
C LEU A 560 5.82 10.70 -22.62
N PHE A 561 5.55 11.17 -23.85
CA PHE A 561 4.76 10.41 -24.82
C PHE A 561 5.42 9.09 -25.23
N ASP A 562 6.74 9.07 -25.44
CA ASP A 562 7.50 7.84 -25.70
C ASP A 562 7.35 6.84 -24.53
N THR A 563 7.42 7.34 -23.30
CA THR A 563 7.21 6.54 -22.09
C THR A 563 5.78 6.00 -22.02
N ILE A 564 4.77 6.82 -22.30
CA ILE A 564 3.36 6.40 -22.37
C ILE A 564 3.20 5.25 -23.36
N LEU A 565 3.74 5.38 -24.57
CA LEU A 565 3.65 4.34 -25.61
C LEU A 565 4.47 3.10 -25.24
N SER A 566 5.60 3.24 -24.54
CA SER A 566 6.39 2.11 -24.07
C SER A 566 5.61 1.22 -23.09
N THR A 567 4.60 1.77 -22.41
CA THR A 567 3.74 0.99 -21.50
C THR A 567 2.85 -0.01 -22.23
N MET A 568 2.65 0.07 -23.56
CA MET A 568 1.75 -0.85 -24.30
C MET A 568 0.31 -0.89 -23.76
N ASN A 569 -0.13 0.12 -23.01
CA ASN A 569 -1.48 0.16 -22.43
C ASN A 569 -2.54 0.38 -23.53
N GLN A 570 -3.59 -0.43 -23.56
CA GLN A 570 -4.62 -0.39 -24.60
C GLN A 570 -5.34 0.96 -24.67
N PHE A 571 -5.63 1.58 -23.52
CA PHE A 571 -6.26 2.89 -23.46
C PHE A 571 -5.36 3.98 -24.06
N ALA A 572 -4.06 3.97 -23.74
CA ALA A 572 -3.10 4.92 -24.29
C ALA A 572 -2.94 4.79 -25.81
N PHE A 573 -2.80 3.55 -26.31
CA PHE A 573 -2.69 3.28 -27.75
C PHE A 573 -3.97 3.65 -28.50
N THR A 574 -5.12 3.34 -27.93
CA THR A 574 -6.39 3.73 -28.52
C THR A 574 -6.49 5.26 -28.60
N SER A 575 -6.12 5.94 -27.52
CA SER A 575 -6.28 7.38 -27.39
C SER A 575 -5.30 8.22 -28.21
N LEU A 576 -4.06 7.75 -28.38
CA LEU A 576 -3.01 8.48 -29.11
C LEU A 576 -2.83 8.04 -30.55
N VAL A 577 -3.04 6.75 -30.83
CA VAL A 577 -2.72 6.15 -32.14
C VAL A 577 -4.00 5.80 -32.87
N LEU A 578 -4.80 4.87 -32.34
CA LEU A 578 -5.92 4.29 -33.10
C LEU A 578 -7.05 5.28 -33.38
N ARG A 579 -7.30 6.26 -32.51
CA ARG A 579 -8.25 7.35 -32.75
C ARG A 579 -7.96 8.13 -34.04
N ASN A 580 -6.70 8.17 -34.49
CA ASN A 580 -6.30 8.86 -35.72
C ASN A 580 -6.38 7.97 -36.97
N PHE A 581 -6.68 6.67 -36.82
CA PHE A 581 -6.74 5.68 -37.91
C PHE A 581 -8.14 5.06 -38.09
N LEU A 582 -9.12 5.39 -37.24
CA LEU A 582 -10.49 4.96 -37.42
C LEU A 582 -11.18 5.90 -38.42
N ASP A 583 -11.28 5.45 -39.68
CA ASP A 583 -12.15 6.07 -40.69
C ASP A 583 -13.63 5.98 -40.26
N GLU A 584 -14.43 6.97 -40.64
CA GLU A 584 -15.86 7.07 -40.33
C GLU A 584 -16.62 5.75 -40.57
N PRO A 585 -17.60 5.39 -39.70
CA PRO A 585 -18.75 4.68 -40.22
C PRO A 585 -19.42 5.61 -41.23
N MET A 586 -19.35 5.25 -42.52
CA MET A 586 -20.03 5.92 -43.63
C MET A 586 -21.41 6.42 -43.19
N PRO A 587 -21.79 7.68 -43.47
CA PRO A 587 -23.16 8.11 -43.23
C PRO A 587 -24.12 7.19 -43.99
N GLU A 588 -25.17 6.71 -43.31
CA GLU A 588 -26.22 5.83 -43.84
C GLU A 588 -27.10 6.50 -44.92
N SER A 589 -26.54 7.31 -45.82
CA SER A 589 -27.28 7.88 -46.95
C SER A 589 -26.90 7.31 -48.31
N ASP A 590 -25.83 6.51 -48.44
CA ASP A 590 -25.41 5.94 -49.73
C ASP A 590 -24.98 4.47 -49.63
N ALA A 591 -25.82 3.62 -49.04
CA ALA A 591 -25.73 2.18 -49.26
C ALA A 591 -26.44 1.82 -50.58
N PRO A 592 -25.75 1.31 -51.63
CA PRO A 592 -26.45 0.66 -52.71
C PRO A 592 -27.14 -0.59 -52.13
N ALA A 593 -28.45 -0.69 -52.36
CA ALA A 593 -29.31 -1.76 -51.89
C ALA A 593 -28.62 -3.13 -52.00
N ARG A 594 -28.24 -3.72 -50.86
CA ARG A 594 -27.83 -5.12 -50.81
C ARG A 594 -29.10 -5.96 -50.95
N GLU A 595 -29.28 -6.46 -52.17
CA GLU A 595 -30.23 -7.51 -52.51
C GLU A 595 -30.14 -8.66 -51.50
N PHE A 596 -31.32 -9.06 -51.02
CA PHE A 596 -31.56 -10.27 -50.26
C PHE A 596 -31.02 -11.49 -51.03
N TYR A 597 -29.83 -11.97 -50.67
CA TYR A 597 -29.45 -13.34 -50.94
C TYR A 597 -29.98 -14.23 -49.82
N SER A 598 -31.17 -14.76 -50.07
CA SER A 598 -31.72 -15.93 -49.40
C SER A 598 -30.82 -17.14 -49.68
N GLY A 599 -30.14 -17.63 -48.65
CA GLY A 599 -29.50 -18.94 -48.64
C GLY A 599 -30.43 -20.01 -48.06
N PRO A 600 -30.40 -21.26 -48.56
CA PRO A 600 -31.52 -22.20 -48.48
C PRO A 600 -31.68 -22.84 -47.10
N ALA A 601 -32.93 -23.03 -46.71
CA ALA A 601 -33.34 -23.87 -45.61
C ALA A 601 -32.90 -25.32 -45.87
N LEU A 602 -31.94 -25.81 -45.09
CA LEU A 602 -31.70 -27.25 -44.93
C LEU A 602 -32.63 -27.76 -43.84
N GLY A 603 -33.70 -28.42 -44.28
CA GLY A 603 -34.64 -29.13 -43.43
C GLY A 603 -33.95 -30.24 -42.63
N ARG A 604 -34.28 -30.32 -41.34
CA ARG A 604 -34.32 -31.59 -40.62
C ARG A 604 -35.74 -32.12 -40.73
N GLY A 605 -35.89 -33.19 -41.51
CA GLY A 605 -37.07 -34.02 -41.55
C GLY A 605 -37.18 -34.88 -40.29
N GLU A 606 -38.44 -35.22 -40.02
CA GLU A 606 -38.99 -36.00 -38.93
C GLU A 606 -38.48 -37.45 -38.89
N SER A 607 -38.30 -37.99 -37.68
CA SER A 607 -38.90 -39.23 -37.15
C SER A 607 -38.30 -39.56 -35.79
#